data_AF-K9WG41-F1
#
_entry.id   AF-K9WG41-F1
#
_cell.length_a   1.000
_cell.length_b   1.000
_cell.length_c   1.000
_cell.angle_alpha   90.00
_cell.angle_beta   90.00
_cell.angle_gamma   90.00
#
_symmetry.space_group_name_H-M   'P 1'
#
loop_
_entity.id
_entity.type
_entity.pdbx_description
1 polymer ?
#
loop_
_entity_poly.entity_id
_entity_poly.type
_entity_poly.pdbx_seq_one_letter_code
_entity_poly.pdbx_strand_id
1 'polypeptide(L)'
;MKGTVIRSVAILSLVVLLPGVAIAQSLSSPAQNFLEEPDSPCYVRQSDGTVIDLSSWCVKNPPAVLSPSASFVSNFRSLAKNYPPNIRQELNQYSEKHRDSAIASAKTTCRVLRYGGSQAELTRSRALAAYHSSPSEVAKQQITYALAINQYCPEFANR
;
A
#
# COMPACT_ATOMS: atom_id res chain seq x y z
N MET A 1 7.89 -6.04 -59.64
CA MET A 1 6.66 -6.82 -59.95
C MET A 1 5.96 -7.11 -58.64
N LYS A 2 4.67 -6.75 -58.58
CA LYS A 2 3.76 -6.92 -57.43
C LYS A 2 3.45 -8.41 -57.24
N GLY A 3 3.45 -8.87 -56.00
CA GLY A 3 3.03 -10.23 -55.63
C GLY A 3 2.16 -10.18 -54.37
N THR A 4 0.90 -9.82 -54.54
CA THR A 4 -0.15 -9.96 -53.52
C THR A 4 -0.49 -11.44 -53.37
N VAL A 5 -0.41 -11.99 -52.16
CA VAL A 5 -1.08 -13.26 -51.82
C VAL A 5 -1.89 -13.04 -50.54
N ILE A 6 -3.19 -12.83 -50.75
CA ILE A 6 -4.22 -12.99 -49.74
C ILE A 6 -4.61 -14.47 -49.79
N ARG A 7 -4.46 -15.19 -48.68
CA ARG A 7 -5.16 -16.46 -48.47
C ARG A 7 -5.78 -16.50 -47.08
N SER A 8 -7.09 -16.56 -47.12
CA SER A 8 -8.04 -16.69 -46.03
C SER A 8 -7.99 -18.06 -45.34
N VAL A 9 -8.66 -18.11 -44.19
CA VAL A 9 -9.28 -19.25 -43.50
C VAL A 9 -8.37 -20.06 -42.55
N ALA A 10 -8.58 -19.89 -41.25
CA ALA A 10 -9.31 -20.88 -40.44
C ALA A 10 -9.44 -20.37 -38.98
N ILE A 11 -10.68 -20.11 -38.58
CA ILE A 11 -11.10 -19.96 -37.20
C ILE A 11 -10.99 -21.35 -36.56
N LEU A 12 -10.09 -21.55 -35.60
CA LEU A 12 -10.17 -22.67 -34.67
C LEU A 12 -10.51 -22.12 -33.29
N SER A 13 -11.82 -22.09 -33.01
CA SER A 13 -12.35 -22.01 -31.67
C SER A 13 -11.94 -23.27 -30.91
N LEU A 14 -10.96 -23.17 -30.01
CA LEU A 14 -10.69 -24.20 -29.03
C LEU A 14 -11.49 -23.89 -27.76
N VAL A 15 -12.71 -24.45 -27.70
CA VAL A 15 -13.49 -24.54 -26.46
C VAL A 15 -12.87 -25.67 -25.64
N VAL A 16 -12.12 -25.32 -24.58
CA VAL A 16 -11.64 -26.30 -23.61
C VAL A 16 -12.72 -26.46 -22.54
N LEU A 17 -13.56 -27.48 -22.72
CA LEU A 17 -14.42 -28.06 -21.70
C LEU A 17 -13.57 -29.00 -20.83
N LEU A 18 -13.24 -28.57 -19.61
CA LEU A 18 -12.71 -29.44 -18.56
C LEU A 18 -13.82 -29.72 -17.54
N PRO A 19 -14.18 -31.00 -17.28
CA PRO A 19 -15.18 -31.36 -16.30
C PRO A 19 -14.59 -31.41 -14.89
N GLY A 20 -15.35 -30.90 -13.93
CA GLY A 20 -15.42 -31.41 -12.56
C GLY A 20 -14.12 -31.49 -11.75
N VAL A 21 -13.77 -30.41 -11.06
CA VAL A 21 -13.04 -30.51 -9.80
C VAL A 21 -13.88 -29.84 -8.73
N ALA A 22 -14.27 -30.67 -7.75
CA ALA A 22 -15.08 -30.30 -6.60
C ALA A 22 -14.46 -29.12 -5.85
N ILE A 23 -15.28 -28.10 -5.62
CA ILE A 23 -14.97 -26.98 -4.73
C ILE A 23 -15.06 -27.54 -3.30
N ALA A 24 -13.97 -28.12 -2.82
CA ALA A 24 -13.80 -28.36 -1.39
C ALA A 24 -13.69 -27.00 -0.73
N GLN A 25 -14.80 -26.57 -0.13
CA GLN A 25 -14.93 -25.37 0.68
C GLN A 25 -13.97 -25.49 1.87
N SER A 26 -12.76 -24.98 1.71
CA SER A 26 -11.89 -24.68 2.85
C SER A 26 -12.57 -23.56 3.65
N LEU A 27 -13.18 -23.94 4.77
CA LEU A 27 -13.54 -23.05 5.87
C LEU A 27 -12.26 -22.41 6.42
N SER A 28 -11.73 -21.43 5.70
CA SER A 28 -10.79 -20.48 6.25
C SER A 28 -11.61 -19.47 7.04
N SER A 29 -11.56 -19.62 8.36
CA SER A 29 -12.10 -18.71 9.36
C SER A 29 -12.08 -17.26 8.85
N PRO A 30 -13.20 -16.51 8.91
CA PRO A 30 -13.05 -15.07 8.88
C PRO A 30 -12.21 -14.75 10.12
N ALA A 31 -10.95 -14.36 9.90
CA ALA A 31 -10.28 -13.48 10.84
C ALA A 31 -11.26 -12.34 11.02
N GLN A 32 -11.97 -12.36 12.14
CA GLN A 32 -12.81 -11.26 12.55
C GLN A 32 -11.85 -10.09 12.70
N ASN A 33 -11.78 -9.28 11.65
CA ASN A 33 -11.38 -7.90 11.76
C ASN A 33 -12.40 -7.30 12.72
N PHE A 34 -12.10 -7.35 14.01
CA PHE A 34 -12.58 -6.35 14.93
C PHE A 34 -12.01 -5.03 14.40
N LEU A 35 -12.79 -4.41 13.50
CA LEU A 35 -12.83 -2.96 13.43
C LEU A 35 -13.23 -2.53 14.84
N GLU A 36 -12.20 -2.31 15.65
CA GLU A 36 -12.34 -1.69 16.95
C GLU A 36 -12.95 -0.31 16.68
N GLU A 37 -14.26 -0.22 16.87
CA GLU A 37 -14.96 1.06 16.83
C GLU A 37 -14.25 1.98 17.84
N PRO A 38 -13.72 3.14 17.39
CA PRO A 38 -12.94 4.03 18.25
C PRO A 38 -13.75 4.64 19.40
N ASP A 39 -15.06 4.39 19.46
CA ASP A 39 -15.99 4.81 20.52
C ASP A 39 -16.68 3.61 21.19
N SER A 40 -15.98 2.48 21.33
CA SER A 40 -16.47 1.41 22.21
C SER A 40 -16.47 1.92 23.66
N PRO A 41 -17.63 2.10 24.32
CA PRO A 41 -17.64 2.55 25.70
C PRO A 41 -16.83 1.58 26.57
N CYS A 42 -15.87 2.10 27.32
CA CYS A 42 -15.05 1.33 28.28
C CYS A 42 -15.85 0.88 29.52
N TYR A 43 -17.14 0.64 29.34
CA TYR A 43 -18.05 0.12 30.32
C TYR A 43 -18.99 -0.86 29.64
N VAL A 44 -19.27 -1.98 30.29
CA VAL A 44 -20.28 -2.95 29.83
C VAL A 44 -21.47 -2.86 30.76
N ARG A 45 -22.65 -2.63 30.19
CA ARG A 45 -23.91 -2.70 30.95
C ARG A 45 -24.49 -4.09 30.82
N GLN A 46 -24.61 -4.80 31.94
CA GLN A 46 -25.29 -6.08 32.01
C GLN A 46 -26.81 -5.91 31.89
N SER A 47 -27.49 -7.01 31.58
CA SER A 47 -28.95 -7.05 31.42
C SER A 47 -29.73 -6.76 32.69
N ASP A 48 -29.10 -6.85 33.86
CA ASP A 48 -29.65 -6.48 35.17
C ASP A 48 -29.48 -4.98 35.49
N GLY A 49 -28.85 -4.22 34.58
CA GLY A 49 -28.56 -2.80 34.74
C GLY A 49 -27.21 -2.49 35.40
N THR A 50 -26.47 -3.50 35.87
CA THR A 50 -25.14 -3.35 36.47
C THR A 50 -24.15 -2.86 35.41
N VAL A 51 -23.39 -1.80 35.73
CA VAL A 51 -22.33 -1.27 34.86
C VAL A 51 -20.98 -1.75 35.36
N ILE A 52 -20.28 -2.54 34.56
CA ILE A 52 -18.89 -2.94 34.81
C ILE A 52 -17.98 -1.91 34.15
N ASP A 53 -17.17 -1.23 34.97
CA ASP A 53 -16.11 -0.36 34.48
C ASP A 53 -14.90 -1.19 34.01
N LEU A 54 -14.58 -1.09 32.72
CA LEU A 54 -13.44 -1.75 32.09
C LEU A 54 -12.24 -0.80 31.93
N SER A 55 -12.26 0.39 32.54
CA SER A 55 -11.20 1.40 32.44
C SER A 55 -9.81 0.93 32.87
N SER A 56 -9.72 -0.14 33.67
CA SER A 56 -8.45 -0.79 34.05
C SER A 56 -7.88 -1.69 32.96
N TRP A 57 -8.71 -2.11 31.99
CA TRP A 57 -8.36 -2.96 30.84
C TRP A 57 -8.32 -2.19 29.53
N CYS A 58 -9.08 -1.09 29.45
CA CYS A 58 -8.95 -0.12 28.38
C CYS A 58 -7.58 0.56 28.47
N VAL A 59 -6.88 0.62 27.34
CA VAL A 59 -5.62 1.37 27.25
C VAL A 59 -5.92 2.83 27.56
N LYS A 60 -5.52 3.31 28.75
CA LYS A 60 -5.75 4.69 29.25
C LYS A 60 -5.22 5.80 28.34
N ASN A 61 -4.40 5.45 27.36
CA ASN A 61 -3.94 6.32 26.29
C ASN A 61 -3.99 5.51 25.00
N PRO A 62 -5.11 5.49 24.25
CA PRO A 62 -5.09 4.92 22.92
C PRO A 62 -3.92 5.56 22.17
N PRO A 63 -3.06 4.77 21.51
CA PRO A 63 -1.93 5.33 20.77
C PRO A 63 -2.49 6.40 19.85
N ALA A 64 -1.90 7.60 19.91
CA ALA A 64 -2.39 8.74 19.14
C ALA A 64 -2.58 8.28 17.69
N VAL A 65 -3.85 8.21 17.24
CA VAL A 65 -4.17 7.78 15.89
C VAL A 65 -3.61 8.85 14.97
N LEU A 66 -2.42 8.58 14.43
CA LEU A 66 -1.77 9.49 13.52
C LEU A 66 -2.65 9.62 12.27
N SER A 67 -2.84 10.84 11.80
CA SER A 67 -3.44 11.04 10.48
C SER A 67 -2.64 10.23 9.43
N PRO A 68 -3.27 9.76 8.35
CA PRO A 68 -2.57 8.97 7.32
C PRO A 68 -1.27 9.64 6.83
N SER A 69 -1.29 10.97 6.72
CA SER A 69 -0.12 11.77 6.35
C SER A 69 0.95 11.82 7.44
N ALA A 70 0.57 11.88 8.72
CA ALA A 70 1.52 11.82 9.84
C ALA A 70 2.14 10.41 9.99
N SER A 71 1.35 9.36 9.78
CA SER A 71 1.84 7.98 9.72
C SER A 71 2.82 7.77 8.57
N PHE A 72 2.53 8.34 7.38
CA PHE A 72 3.45 8.31 6.25
C PHE A 72 4.80 8.95 6.60
N VAL A 73 4.81 10.16 7.15
CA VAL A 73 6.05 10.86 7.53
C VAL A 73 6.83 10.08 8.59
N SER A 74 6.15 9.54 9.60
CA SER A 74 6.79 8.72 10.63
C SER A 74 7.49 7.49 10.04
N ASN A 75 6.79 6.76 9.16
CA ASN A 75 7.33 5.57 8.49
C ASN A 75 8.46 5.91 7.51
N PHE A 76 8.35 7.02 6.78
CA PHE A 76 9.43 7.53 5.92
C PHE A 76 10.70 7.80 6.74
N ARG A 77 10.58 8.51 7.87
CA ARG A 77 11.71 8.81 8.76
C ARG A 77 12.29 7.54 9.37
N SER A 78 11.45 6.56 9.71
CA SER A 78 11.89 5.28 10.23
C SER A 78 12.82 4.58 9.22
N LEU A 79 12.41 4.53 7.94
CA LEU A 79 13.24 3.97 6.87
C LEU A 79 14.50 4.82 6.59
N ALA A 80 14.41 6.14 6.71
CA ALA A 80 15.54 7.04 6.55
C ALA A 80 16.66 6.82 7.59
N LYS A 81 16.36 6.20 8.75
CA LYS A 81 17.37 5.89 9.79
C LYS A 81 18.47 4.97 9.31
N ASN A 82 18.22 4.16 8.29
CA ASN A 82 19.16 3.20 7.72
C ASN A 82 20.21 3.84 6.80
N TYR A 83 20.10 5.14 6.53
CA TYR A 83 21.02 5.87 5.66
C TYR A 83 22.06 6.67 6.45
N PRO A 84 23.21 7.03 5.85
CA PRO A 84 24.23 7.87 6.47
C PRO A 84 23.67 9.20 7.02
N PRO A 85 24.26 9.80 8.06
CA PRO A 85 23.69 10.96 8.76
C PRO A 85 23.32 12.15 7.86
N ASN A 86 24.18 12.48 6.89
CA ASN A 86 23.95 13.56 5.92
C ASN A 86 22.76 13.27 5.00
N ILE A 87 22.63 12.03 4.51
CA ILE A 87 21.50 11.60 3.67
C ILE A 87 20.22 11.52 4.49
N ARG A 88 20.29 10.97 5.70
CA ARG A 88 19.15 10.87 6.64
C ARG A 88 18.56 12.24 6.96
N GLN A 89 19.41 13.24 7.21
CA GLN A 89 18.94 14.61 7.45
C GLN A 89 18.17 15.18 6.25
N GLU A 90 18.71 15.01 5.04
CA GLU A 90 18.06 15.46 3.82
C GLU A 90 16.72 14.73 3.59
N LEU A 91 16.68 13.41 3.81
CA LEU A 91 15.47 12.59 3.72
C LEU A 91 14.39 13.02 4.71
N ASN A 92 14.78 13.32 5.96
CA ASN A 92 13.86 13.80 6.98
C ASN A 92 13.25 15.16 6.58
N GLN A 93 14.07 16.10 6.14
CA GLN A 93 13.61 17.42 5.65
C GLN A 93 12.70 17.27 4.42
N TYR A 94 13.06 16.38 3.49
CA TYR A 94 12.25 16.08 2.32
C TYR A 94 10.86 15.54 2.70
N SER A 95 10.78 14.61 3.65
CA SER A 95 9.53 14.01 4.10
C SER A 95 8.56 15.01 4.73
N GLU A 96 9.08 16.08 5.35
CA GLU A 96 8.27 17.17 5.89
C GLU A 96 7.82 18.14 4.81
N LYS A 97 8.79 18.67 4.05
CA LYS A 97 8.55 19.76 3.07
C LYS A 97 7.77 19.30 1.85
N HIS A 98 7.98 18.06 1.42
CA HIS A 98 7.41 17.49 0.20
C HIS A 98 6.49 16.30 0.49
N ARG A 99 5.89 16.27 1.68
CA ARG A 99 5.03 15.18 2.17
C ARG A 99 4.01 14.70 1.13
N ASP A 100 3.23 15.62 0.58
CA ASP A 100 2.12 15.27 -0.31
C ASP A 100 2.62 14.73 -1.67
N SER A 101 3.76 15.26 -2.15
CA SER A 101 4.45 14.73 -3.32
C SER A 101 4.99 13.32 -3.06
N ALA A 102 5.60 13.06 -1.91
CA ALA A 102 6.09 11.74 -1.54
C ALA A 102 4.96 10.70 -1.42
N ILE A 103 3.82 11.08 -0.82
CA ILE A 103 2.61 10.25 -0.76
C ILE A 103 2.09 9.95 -2.17
N ALA A 104 2.01 10.96 -3.05
CA ALA A 104 1.56 10.78 -4.42
C ALA A 104 2.48 9.83 -5.21
N SER A 105 3.80 9.94 -5.02
CA SER A 105 4.79 9.04 -5.61
C SER A 105 4.64 7.61 -5.13
N ALA A 106 4.40 7.38 -3.83
CA ALA A 106 4.16 6.05 -3.28
C ALA A 106 2.88 5.42 -3.84
N LYS A 107 1.76 6.16 -3.85
CA LYS A 107 0.49 5.71 -4.45
C LYS A 107 0.62 5.39 -5.93
N THR A 108 1.33 6.23 -6.67
CA THR A 108 1.55 6.03 -8.11
C THR A 108 2.45 4.83 -8.37
N THR A 109 3.49 4.63 -7.57
CA THR A 109 4.35 3.44 -7.64
C THR A 109 3.53 2.16 -7.42
N CYS A 110 2.65 2.14 -6.42
CA CYS A 110 1.70 1.04 -6.21
C CYS A 110 0.78 0.82 -7.44
N ARG A 111 0.28 1.90 -8.06
CA ARG A 111 -0.51 1.78 -9.30
C ARG A 111 0.29 1.14 -10.44
N VAL A 112 1.55 1.50 -10.61
CA VAL A 112 2.44 0.87 -11.60
C VAL A 112 2.62 -0.63 -11.31
N LEU A 113 2.85 -0.99 -10.05
CA LEU A 113 2.99 -2.40 -9.65
C LEU A 113 1.73 -3.22 -9.96
N ARG A 114 0.55 -2.65 -9.75
CA ARG A 114 -0.73 -3.33 -10.00
C ARG A 114 -1.08 -3.50 -11.46
N TYR A 115 -0.98 -2.42 -12.23
CA TYR A 115 -1.58 -2.37 -13.57
C TYR A 115 -0.55 -2.33 -14.69
N GLY A 116 0.71 -2.03 -14.36
CA GLY A 116 1.75 -1.80 -15.35
C GLY A 116 1.36 -0.74 -16.39
N GLY A 117 1.99 -0.81 -17.55
CA GLY A 117 1.64 0.02 -18.71
C GLY A 117 2.38 1.36 -18.77
N SER A 118 2.52 1.87 -20.00
CA SER A 118 3.29 3.09 -20.31
C SER A 118 2.77 4.33 -19.59
N GLN A 119 1.45 4.46 -19.42
CA GLN A 119 0.85 5.61 -18.74
C GLN A 119 1.11 5.61 -17.22
N ALA A 120 1.10 4.42 -16.59
CA ALA A 120 1.41 4.30 -15.17
C ALA A 120 2.89 4.63 -14.92
N GLU A 121 3.79 4.13 -15.79
CA GLU A 121 5.22 4.43 -15.72
C GLU A 121 5.51 5.91 -15.97
N LEU A 122 4.83 6.54 -16.93
CA LEU A 122 4.92 7.99 -17.17
C LEU A 122 4.43 8.82 -15.98
N THR A 123 3.38 8.35 -15.28
CA THR A 123 2.90 9.02 -14.08
C THR A 123 3.92 8.86 -12.94
N ARG A 124 4.55 7.67 -12.81
CA ARG A 124 5.60 7.40 -11.83
C ARG A 124 6.83 8.26 -12.07
N SER A 125 7.32 8.33 -13.30
CA SER A 125 8.49 9.15 -13.64
C SER A 125 8.25 10.63 -13.35
N ARG A 126 7.06 11.17 -13.66
CA ARG A 126 6.68 12.54 -13.28
C ARG A 126 6.62 12.74 -11.77
N ALA A 127 6.08 11.78 -11.02
CA ALA A 127 6.00 11.87 -9.55
C ALA A 127 7.39 11.81 -8.90
N LEU A 128 8.31 11.03 -9.48
CA LEU A 128 9.71 10.94 -9.06
C LEU A 128 10.57 12.09 -9.58
N ALA A 129 10.07 12.92 -10.50
CA ALA A 129 10.83 14.03 -11.06
C ALA A 129 11.29 15.03 -9.99
N ALA A 130 10.53 15.16 -8.91
CA ALA A 130 10.89 15.98 -7.74
C ALA A 130 12.12 15.48 -6.98
N TYR A 131 12.63 14.27 -7.30
CA TYR A 131 13.78 13.67 -6.61
C TYR A 131 15.06 13.95 -7.37
N HIS A 132 14.96 14.21 -8.67
CA HIS A 132 16.09 14.53 -9.52
C HIS A 132 16.80 15.79 -9.01
N SER A 133 18.13 15.78 -9.08
CA SER A 133 19.03 16.86 -8.60
C SER A 133 19.39 16.81 -7.11
N SER A 134 19.14 15.69 -6.43
CA SER A 134 19.49 15.52 -5.01
C SER A 134 20.45 14.34 -4.78
N PRO A 135 21.46 14.48 -3.89
CA PRO A 135 22.34 13.36 -3.52
C PRO A 135 21.59 12.17 -2.91
N SER A 136 20.41 12.41 -2.36
CA SER A 136 19.53 11.38 -1.79
C SER A 136 18.47 10.85 -2.76
N GLU A 137 18.56 11.14 -4.06
CA GLU A 137 17.59 10.70 -5.07
C GLU A 137 17.30 9.19 -4.98
N VAL A 138 18.35 8.36 -5.02
CA VAL A 138 18.21 6.89 -4.96
C VAL A 138 17.54 6.46 -3.66
N ALA A 139 17.91 7.07 -2.54
CA ALA A 139 17.32 6.77 -1.23
C ALA A 139 15.83 7.18 -1.17
N LYS A 140 15.46 8.34 -1.73
CA LYS A 140 14.07 8.78 -1.83
C LYS A 140 13.24 7.79 -2.65
N GLN A 141 13.77 7.30 -3.78
CA GLN A 141 13.09 6.31 -4.60
C GLN A 141 12.91 4.98 -3.86
N GLN A 142 13.96 4.48 -3.19
CA GLN A 142 13.91 3.23 -2.42
C GLN A 142 12.91 3.28 -1.27
N ILE A 143 12.93 4.34 -0.46
CA ILE A 143 11.97 4.53 0.63
C ILE A 143 10.55 4.63 0.07
N THR A 144 10.35 5.37 -1.02
CA THR A 144 9.04 5.52 -1.66
C THR A 144 8.50 4.19 -2.17
N TYR A 145 9.36 3.35 -2.75
CA TYR A 145 9.00 2.01 -3.18
C TYR A 145 8.62 1.12 -1.99
N ALA A 146 9.41 1.13 -0.93
CA ALA A 146 9.11 0.38 0.29
C ALA A 146 7.77 0.81 0.91
N LEU A 147 7.49 2.11 0.98
CA LEU A 147 6.20 2.63 1.46
C LEU A 147 5.05 2.33 0.50
N ALA A 148 5.29 2.33 -0.81
CA ALA A 148 4.30 1.95 -1.81
C ALA A 148 3.78 0.55 -1.54
N ILE A 149 4.69 -0.40 -1.34
CA ILE A 149 4.37 -1.79 -1.03
C ILE A 149 3.74 -1.91 0.36
N ASN A 150 4.40 -1.40 1.40
CA ASN A 150 3.96 -1.65 2.77
C ASN A 150 2.65 -0.95 3.15
N GLN A 151 2.28 0.17 2.51
CA GLN A 151 1.09 0.95 2.89
C GLN A 151 -0.04 0.96 1.86
N TYR A 152 0.27 0.81 0.56
CA TYR A 152 -0.73 0.95 -0.49
C TYR A 152 -0.93 -0.32 -1.33
N CYS A 153 0.09 -1.17 -1.39
CA CYS A 153 0.16 -2.37 -2.23
C CYS A 153 0.75 -3.58 -1.47
N PRO A 154 0.19 -3.97 -0.31
CA PRO A 154 0.78 -4.99 0.56
C PRO A 154 0.86 -6.38 -0.07
N GLU A 155 0.04 -6.65 -1.09
CA GLU A 155 0.10 -7.91 -1.85
C GLU A 155 1.43 -8.09 -2.62
N PHE A 156 2.25 -7.05 -2.71
CA PHE A 156 3.58 -7.07 -3.31
C PHE A 156 4.72 -7.13 -2.29
N ALA A 157 4.45 -7.23 -0.98
CA ALA A 157 5.47 -7.24 0.09
C ALA A 157 6.42 -8.45 0.08
N ASN A 158 6.00 -9.55 -0.54
CA ASN A 158 6.73 -10.82 -0.58
C ASN A 158 7.11 -11.25 -2.01
N ARG A 159 7.18 -10.30 -2.96
CA ARG A 159 7.64 -10.54 -4.33
C ARG A 159 9.02 -9.96 -4.55
#